data_AF-A0A293M7L9-F1
#
_entry.id   AF-A0A293M7L9-F1
#
_cell.length_a   1.000
_cell.length_b   1.000
_cell.length_c   1.000
_cell.angle_alpha   90.00
_cell.angle_beta   90.00
_cell.angle_gamma   90.00
#
_symmetry.space_group_name_H-M   'P 1'
#
loop_
_entity.id
_entity.type
_entity.pdbx_description
1 polymer ?
#
loop_
_entity_poly.entity_id
_entity_poly.type
_entity_poly.pdbx_seq_one_letter_code
_entity_poly.pdbx_strand_id
1 'polypeptide(L)'
;MHFALVFATLVVGAMAETVETPFERTFKLMATELKLDPVSLPDTEFHVNEKPVKLTQGKVEGLSKVVSPASTCYKDDDNNVSCSLSITGLTITYEAQAEEKTFDVEVSVIDTMLDVVLEETPEGKAKLNNVSLPAVYQRVKKPVEFSADSEEAVLFDDLLKEKLEEVLKTELETGPFKEALKYTF
;
A
#
# COMPACT_ATOMS: atom_id res chain seq x y z
N MET A 1 20.18 -31.14 56.72
CA MET A 1 19.21 -31.94 55.94
C MET A 1 18.39 -30.99 55.09
N HIS A 2 18.45 -31.20 53.77
CA HIS A 2 17.50 -30.81 52.70
C HIS A 2 17.22 -29.31 52.49
N PHE A 3 17.75 -28.65 51.43
CA PHE A 3 17.27 -28.66 50.01
C PHE A 3 15.75 -28.40 49.93
N ALA A 4 15.23 -27.42 49.19
CA ALA A 4 15.58 -27.09 47.82
C ALA A 4 15.30 -25.62 47.46
N LEU A 5 16.25 -25.06 46.72
CA LEU A 5 16.15 -23.85 45.91
C LEU A 5 15.55 -24.30 44.57
N VAL A 6 14.35 -23.84 44.20
CA VAL A 6 13.80 -24.05 42.85
C VAL A 6 13.97 -22.75 42.08
N PHE A 7 15.12 -22.63 41.42
CA PHE A 7 15.25 -21.81 40.21
C PHE A 7 14.64 -22.61 39.07
N ALA A 8 13.49 -22.16 38.56
CA ALA A 8 13.01 -22.57 37.25
C ALA A 8 13.10 -21.35 36.34
N THR A 9 14.20 -21.31 35.59
CA THR A 9 14.36 -20.55 34.37
C THR A 9 13.24 -20.86 33.39
N LEU A 10 12.51 -19.86 32.94
CA LEU A 10 11.87 -19.87 31.63
C LEU A 10 12.27 -18.58 30.92
N VAL A 11 13.40 -18.68 30.23
CA VAL A 11 13.70 -17.85 29.06
C VAL A 11 12.64 -18.20 28.03
N VAL A 12 11.51 -17.51 28.06
CA VAL A 12 10.64 -17.43 26.89
C VAL A 12 11.13 -16.19 26.16
N GLY A 13 11.85 -16.43 25.06
CA GLY A 13 12.17 -15.39 24.12
C GLY A 13 10.88 -14.64 23.79
N ALA A 14 10.89 -13.33 24.03
CA ALA A 14 9.89 -12.43 23.50
C ALA A 14 10.02 -12.42 21.97
N MET A 15 9.54 -13.49 21.33
CA MET A 15 8.82 -13.32 20.07
C MET A 15 7.60 -12.52 20.49
N ALA A 16 7.67 -11.19 20.36
CA ALA A 16 6.47 -10.39 20.33
C ALA A 16 5.69 -10.91 19.12
N GLU A 17 4.79 -11.86 19.33
CA GLU A 17 3.68 -12.05 18.41
C GLU A 17 3.01 -10.68 18.35
N THR A 18 3.23 -9.97 17.27
CA THR A 18 2.54 -8.72 16.98
C THR A 18 1.06 -9.05 16.98
N VAL A 19 0.39 -8.76 18.09
CA VAL A 19 -1.03 -9.04 18.25
C VAL A 19 -1.76 -8.16 17.24
N GLU A 20 -2.29 -8.78 16.20
CA GLU A 20 -3.08 -8.14 15.15
C GLU A 20 -4.20 -7.32 15.81
N THR A 21 -4.20 -6.01 15.52
CA THR A 21 -5.16 -5.05 16.06
C THR A 21 -6.57 -5.35 15.54
N PRO A 22 -7.62 -4.89 16.23
CA PRO A 22 -8.98 -5.00 15.71
C PRO A 22 -9.14 -4.41 14.31
N PHE A 23 -8.45 -3.29 14.03
CA PHE A 23 -8.41 -2.69 12.70
C PHE A 23 -7.83 -3.64 11.66
N GLU A 24 -6.61 -4.17 11.88
CA GLU A 24 -5.93 -5.06 10.93
C GLU A 24 -6.76 -6.31 10.64
N ARG A 25 -7.37 -6.90 11.67
CA ARG A 25 -8.24 -8.07 11.52
C ARG A 25 -9.47 -7.76 10.66
N THR A 26 -10.17 -6.66 10.93
CA THR A 26 -11.34 -6.26 10.14
C THR A 26 -10.95 -5.91 8.71
N PHE A 27 -9.88 -5.15 8.52
CA PHE A 27 -9.39 -4.78 7.20
C PHE A 27 -9.05 -6.02 6.36
N LYS A 28 -8.35 -6.99 6.94
CA LYS A 28 -7.99 -8.24 6.27
C LYS A 28 -9.21 -9.09 5.87
N LEU A 29 -10.24 -9.12 6.71
CA LEU A 29 -11.52 -9.75 6.36
C LEU A 29 -12.13 -9.04 5.14
N MET A 30 -12.25 -7.72 5.19
CA MET A 30 -12.80 -6.92 4.08
C MET A 30 -11.97 -7.06 2.80
N ALA A 31 -10.64 -7.05 2.90
CA ALA A 31 -9.74 -7.25 1.77
C ALA A 31 -9.92 -8.62 1.12
N THR A 32 -10.23 -9.65 1.91
CA THR A 32 -10.53 -11.00 1.40
C THR A 32 -11.90 -11.03 0.72
N GLU A 33 -12.93 -10.47 1.35
CA GLU A 33 -14.29 -10.43 0.81
C GLU A 33 -14.38 -9.64 -0.51
N LEU A 34 -13.67 -8.51 -0.57
CA LEU A 34 -13.59 -7.63 -1.74
C LEU A 34 -12.52 -8.07 -2.76
N LYS A 35 -11.84 -9.20 -2.52
CA LYS A 35 -10.80 -9.76 -3.40
C LYS A 35 -9.72 -8.74 -3.76
N LEU A 36 -9.17 -8.07 -2.76
CA LEU A 36 -8.14 -7.04 -2.94
C LEU A 36 -6.71 -7.61 -3.12
N ASP A 37 -6.58 -8.90 -3.46
CA ASP A 37 -5.27 -9.53 -3.59
C ASP A 37 -5.35 -10.70 -4.60
N PRO A 38 -5.07 -10.46 -5.90
CA PRO A 38 -4.68 -9.17 -6.50
C PRO A 38 -5.85 -8.22 -6.80
N VAL A 39 -5.57 -6.91 -6.80
CA VAL A 39 -6.43 -5.87 -7.41
C VAL A 39 -5.96 -5.57 -8.81
N SER A 40 -6.85 -5.56 -9.80
CA SER A 40 -6.55 -5.08 -11.15
C SER A 40 -6.41 -3.56 -11.18
N LEU A 41 -5.40 -3.07 -11.88
CA LEU A 41 -5.18 -1.65 -12.13
C LEU A 41 -5.56 -1.27 -13.57
N PRO A 42 -5.92 0.00 -13.82
CA PRO A 42 -6.21 0.46 -15.16
C PRO A 42 -4.96 0.45 -16.04
N ASP A 43 -5.19 0.29 -17.34
CA ASP A 43 -4.19 0.54 -18.37
C ASP A 43 -3.82 2.03 -18.35
N THR A 44 -2.54 2.34 -18.56
CA THR A 44 -2.03 3.71 -18.53
C THR A 44 -0.86 3.86 -19.51
N GLU A 45 -0.49 5.10 -19.81
CA GLU A 45 0.65 5.40 -20.68
C GLU A 45 1.40 6.64 -20.23
N PHE A 46 2.69 6.68 -20.53
CA PHE A 46 3.56 7.84 -20.35
C PHE A 46 4.61 7.87 -21.46
N HIS A 47 5.39 8.94 -21.54
CA HIS A 47 6.37 9.12 -22.62
C HIS A 47 7.78 9.26 -22.04
N VAL A 48 8.72 8.47 -22.54
CA VAL A 48 10.16 8.63 -22.26
C VAL A 48 10.81 9.20 -23.50
N ASN A 49 11.32 10.44 -23.43
CA ASN A 49 11.90 11.14 -24.59
C ASN A 49 10.99 11.08 -25.83
N GLU A 50 9.72 11.44 -25.67
CA GLU A 50 8.66 11.39 -26.71
C GLU A 50 8.25 9.98 -27.18
N LYS A 51 8.88 8.91 -26.66
CA LYS A 51 8.49 7.53 -26.98
C LYS A 51 7.42 7.04 -26.02
N PRO A 52 6.26 6.58 -26.51
CA PRO A 52 5.20 6.09 -25.64
C PRO A 52 5.59 4.75 -25.02
N VAL A 53 5.34 4.64 -23.71
CA VAL A 53 5.36 3.40 -22.95
C VAL A 53 3.94 3.14 -22.49
N LYS A 54 3.36 2.04 -22.95
CA LYS A 54 2.02 1.60 -22.56
C LYS A 54 2.14 0.54 -21.49
N LEU A 55 1.37 0.68 -20.42
CA LEU A 55 1.27 -0.27 -19.34
C LEU A 55 -0.12 -0.89 -19.37
N THR A 56 -0.18 -2.22 -19.44
CA THR A 56 -1.43 -2.98 -19.51
C THR A 56 -1.42 -4.15 -18.54
N GLN A 57 -2.60 -4.72 -18.27
CA GLN A 57 -2.76 -5.87 -17.37
C GLN A 57 -2.20 -5.59 -15.96
N GLY A 58 -2.35 -4.35 -15.51
CA GLY A 58 -1.84 -3.92 -14.23
C GLY A 58 -2.48 -4.67 -13.06
N LYS A 59 -1.69 -4.96 -12.04
CA LYS A 59 -2.20 -5.48 -10.77
C LYS A 59 -1.36 -5.07 -9.57
N VAL A 60 -2.01 -5.01 -8.41
CA VAL A 60 -1.38 -4.83 -7.09
C VAL A 60 -1.61 -6.08 -6.26
N GLU A 61 -0.55 -6.58 -5.63
CA GLU A 61 -0.54 -7.74 -4.74
C GLU A 61 -0.05 -7.34 -3.35
N GLY A 62 -0.57 -8.01 -2.33
CA GLY A 62 -0.16 -7.90 -0.93
C GLY A 62 -1.05 -7.06 -0.01
N LEU A 63 -2.03 -6.30 -0.55
CA LEU A 63 -2.89 -5.38 0.21
C LEU A 63 -3.53 -6.02 1.44
N SER A 64 -3.89 -7.31 1.37
CA SER A 64 -4.53 -8.04 2.47
C SER A 64 -3.66 -8.22 3.74
N LYS A 65 -2.35 -7.94 3.65
CA LYS A 65 -1.37 -8.25 4.71
C LYS A 65 -0.53 -7.06 5.16
N VAL A 66 -0.54 -5.96 4.42
CA VAL A 66 0.47 -4.89 4.58
C VAL A 66 -0.08 -3.59 5.15
N VAL A 67 -1.39 -3.49 5.40
CA VAL A 67 -2.02 -2.28 5.92
C VAL A 67 -2.11 -2.36 7.44
N SER A 68 -1.53 -1.38 8.13
CA SER A 68 -1.51 -1.30 9.59
C SER A 68 -1.64 0.14 10.08
N PRO A 69 -2.10 0.40 11.32
CA PRO A 69 -2.05 1.74 11.89
C PRO A 69 -0.60 2.22 12.07
N ALA A 70 -0.27 3.40 11.54
CA ALA A 70 1.07 4.00 11.71
C ALA A 70 1.21 4.74 13.05
N SER A 71 0.11 5.33 13.54
CA SER A 71 0.07 6.10 14.78
C SER A 71 -1.31 6.05 15.43
N THR A 72 -1.41 6.56 16.65
CA THR A 72 -2.72 6.80 17.28
C THR A 72 -3.46 7.89 16.51
N CYS A 73 -4.77 7.69 16.30
CA CYS A 73 -5.61 8.72 15.71
C CYS A 73 -5.81 9.89 16.69
N TYR A 74 -6.00 11.09 16.17
CA TYR A 74 -6.28 12.28 16.96
C TYR A 74 -7.51 13.01 16.43
N LYS A 75 -8.17 13.79 17.30
CA LYS A 75 -9.31 14.62 16.92
C LYS A 75 -8.81 16.02 16.57
N ASP A 76 -9.23 16.56 15.42
CA ASP A 76 -8.92 17.93 15.01
C ASP A 76 -9.91 18.95 15.59
N ASP A 77 -9.64 20.23 15.36
CA ASP A 77 -10.45 21.35 15.86
C ASP A 77 -11.86 21.38 15.24
N ASP A 78 -12.05 20.75 14.08
CA ASP A 78 -13.33 20.62 13.36
C ASP A 78 -14.12 19.37 13.80
N ASN A 79 -13.66 18.69 14.86
CA ASN A 79 -14.20 17.44 15.39
C ASN A 79 -14.05 16.21 14.47
N ASN A 80 -13.20 16.25 13.45
CA ASN A 80 -12.87 15.05 12.67
C ASN A 80 -11.82 14.21 13.40
N VAL A 81 -11.79 12.91 13.14
CA VAL A 81 -10.75 12.01 13.62
C VAL A 81 -9.78 11.72 12.48
N SER A 82 -8.52 12.11 12.67
CA SER A 82 -7.42 11.90 11.73
C SER A 82 -6.57 10.72 12.18
N CYS A 83 -6.42 9.73 11.30
CA CYS A 83 -5.62 8.53 11.49
C CYS A 83 -4.56 8.45 10.38
N SER A 84 -3.40 7.87 10.68
CA SER A 84 -2.41 7.52 9.67
C SER A 84 -2.26 6.00 9.60
N LEU A 85 -2.28 5.45 8.39
CA LEU A 85 -2.04 4.03 8.12
C LEU A 85 -0.72 3.86 7.38
N SER A 86 0.02 2.81 7.70
CA SER A 86 1.23 2.39 7.00
C SER A 86 0.89 1.27 6.04
N ILE A 87 1.45 1.32 4.83
CA ILE A 87 1.42 0.24 3.86
C ILE A 87 2.83 -0.06 3.39
N THR A 88 3.31 -1.27 3.68
CA THR A 88 4.72 -1.62 3.45
C THR A 88 4.80 -2.95 2.70
N GLY A 89 5.38 -2.96 1.50
CA GLY A 89 5.65 -4.19 0.74
C GLY A 89 4.60 -4.57 -0.30
N LEU A 90 3.87 -3.61 -0.87
CA LEU A 90 3.04 -3.91 -2.05
C LEU A 90 3.92 -4.23 -3.26
N THR A 91 3.45 -5.14 -4.10
CA THR A 91 4.05 -5.40 -5.41
C THR A 91 3.07 -5.00 -6.49
N ILE A 92 3.52 -4.15 -7.40
CA ILE A 92 2.79 -3.68 -8.57
C ILE A 92 3.43 -4.31 -9.79
N THR A 93 2.64 -4.94 -10.64
CA THR A 93 3.13 -5.51 -11.89
C THR A 93 2.30 -5.05 -13.08
N TYR A 94 2.96 -4.87 -14.22
CA TYR A 94 2.33 -4.55 -15.50
C TYR A 94 3.04 -5.30 -16.62
N GLU A 95 2.32 -5.56 -17.70
CA GLU A 95 2.91 -5.82 -19.01
C GLU A 95 3.13 -4.47 -19.70
N ALA A 96 4.37 -4.14 -20.03
CA ALA A 96 4.72 -2.89 -20.68
C ALA A 96 5.06 -3.10 -22.16
N GLN A 97 4.67 -2.15 -23.00
CA GLN A 97 5.04 -2.10 -24.40
C GLN A 97 5.70 -0.75 -24.71
N ALA A 98 6.92 -0.79 -25.25
CA ALA A 98 7.62 0.36 -25.79
C ALA A 98 8.15 0.01 -27.18
N GLU A 99 7.82 0.84 -28.18
CA GLU A 99 8.12 0.54 -29.58
C GLU A 99 7.60 -0.86 -30.00
N GLU A 100 8.46 -1.72 -30.51
CA GLU A 100 8.15 -3.11 -30.91
C GLU A 100 8.48 -4.14 -29.81
N LYS A 101 8.79 -3.70 -28.58
CA LYS A 101 9.19 -4.58 -27.48
C LYS A 101 8.14 -4.60 -26.37
N THR A 102 7.85 -5.80 -25.91
CA THR A 102 7.06 -6.05 -24.70
C THR A 102 7.97 -6.57 -23.60
N PHE A 103 7.76 -6.10 -22.36
CA PHE A 103 8.55 -6.51 -21.21
C PHE A 103 7.75 -6.39 -19.91
N ASP A 104 8.16 -7.15 -18.90
CA ASP A 104 7.53 -7.09 -17.58
C ASP A 104 8.00 -5.87 -16.80
N VAL A 105 7.06 -5.19 -16.16
CA VAL A 105 7.32 -4.18 -15.13
C VAL A 105 6.96 -4.75 -13.77
N GLU A 106 7.86 -4.60 -12.81
CA GLU A 106 7.64 -4.95 -11.41
C GLU A 106 8.18 -3.81 -10.55
N VAL A 107 7.30 -3.24 -9.72
CA VAL A 107 7.63 -2.15 -8.81
C VAL A 107 7.20 -2.57 -7.41
N SER A 108 8.09 -2.39 -6.42
CA SER A 108 7.75 -2.58 -5.02
C SER A 108 7.52 -1.24 -4.34
N VAL A 109 6.37 -1.12 -3.67
CA VAL A 109 6.14 -0.05 -2.71
C VAL A 109 6.85 -0.47 -1.43
N ILE A 110 7.99 0.15 -1.17
CA ILE A 110 8.78 -0.12 0.02
C ILE A 110 7.99 0.35 1.23
N ASP A 111 7.49 1.57 1.18
CA ASP A 111 6.75 2.18 2.26
C ASP A 111 5.83 3.29 1.73
N THR A 112 4.66 3.43 2.32
CA THR A 112 3.77 4.55 2.07
C THR A 112 2.86 4.78 3.27
N MET A 113 2.48 6.03 3.47
CA MET A 113 1.56 6.44 4.51
C MET A 113 0.27 6.90 3.85
N LEU A 114 -0.85 6.47 4.41
CA LEU A 114 -2.18 7.00 4.09
C LEU A 114 -2.66 7.86 5.24
N ASP A 115 -3.13 9.05 4.93
CA ASP A 115 -3.88 9.86 5.88
C ASP A 115 -5.36 9.63 5.67
N VAL A 116 -6.05 9.31 6.76
CA VAL A 116 -7.48 8.97 6.79
C VAL A 116 -8.20 9.93 7.72
N VAL A 117 -9.23 10.59 7.21
CA VAL A 117 -10.08 11.48 7.99
C VAL A 117 -11.46 10.84 8.14
N LEU A 118 -11.93 10.74 9.37
CA LEU A 118 -13.24 10.23 9.73
C LEU A 118 -14.10 11.36 10.27
N GLU A 119 -15.36 11.41 9.85
CA GLU A 119 -16.39 12.28 10.42
C GLU A 119 -17.25 11.51 11.42
N GLU A 120 -17.67 12.18 12.49
CA GLU A 120 -18.67 11.62 13.41
C GLU A 120 -20.08 11.88 12.86
N THR A 121 -20.80 10.81 12.60
CA THR A 121 -22.21 10.89 12.19
C THR A 121 -23.10 11.35 13.35
N PRO A 122 -24.32 11.88 13.09
CA PRO A 122 -25.26 12.24 14.15
C PRO A 122 -25.63 11.08 15.11
N GLU A 123 -25.40 9.84 14.69
CA GLU A 123 -25.60 8.63 15.48
C GLU A 123 -24.40 8.26 16.38
N GLY A 124 -23.32 9.05 16.36
CA GLY A 124 -22.07 8.80 17.09
C GLY A 124 -21.18 7.73 16.46
N LYS A 125 -21.43 7.34 15.20
CA LYS A 125 -20.58 6.40 14.45
C LYS A 125 -19.53 7.15 13.64
N ALA A 126 -18.32 6.61 13.56
CA ALA A 126 -17.30 7.09 12.63
C ALA A 126 -17.69 6.73 11.19
N LYS A 127 -17.42 7.63 10.26
CA LYS A 127 -17.59 7.41 8.83
C LYS A 127 -16.38 7.95 8.09
N LEU A 128 -15.87 7.18 7.13
CA LEU A 128 -14.78 7.61 6.27
C LEU A 128 -15.19 8.85 5.48
N ASN A 129 -14.50 9.97 5.72
CA ASN A 129 -14.70 11.23 5.02
C ASN A 129 -13.68 11.38 3.87
N ASN A 130 -12.39 11.28 4.20
CA ASN A 130 -11.32 11.45 3.23
C ASN A 130 -10.19 10.41 3.40
N VAL A 131 -9.51 10.10 2.30
CA VAL A 131 -8.28 9.30 2.27
C VAL A 131 -7.32 10.00 1.32
N SER A 132 -6.08 10.20 1.75
CA SER A 132 -5.02 10.76 0.92
C SER A 132 -3.73 9.97 1.02
N LEU A 133 -3.00 9.93 -0.09
CA LEU A 133 -1.69 9.30 -0.23
C LEU A 133 -0.63 10.40 -0.39
N PRO A 134 -0.11 10.96 0.72
CA PRO A 134 0.84 12.08 0.68
C PRO A 134 2.14 11.75 -0.06
N ALA A 135 2.67 10.54 0.10
CA ALA A 135 3.91 10.11 -0.53
C ALA A 135 3.98 8.59 -0.70
N VAL A 136 4.67 8.12 -1.74
CA VAL A 136 4.90 6.69 -1.99
C VAL A 136 6.38 6.46 -2.25
N TYR A 137 7.03 5.63 -1.42
CA TYR A 137 8.40 5.21 -1.65
C TYR A 137 8.44 3.92 -2.47
N GLN A 138 8.90 4.05 -3.71
CA GLN A 138 8.84 2.99 -4.71
C GLN A 138 10.24 2.56 -5.16
N ARG A 139 10.39 1.29 -5.52
CA ARG A 139 11.58 0.74 -6.16
C ARG A 139 11.18 -0.08 -7.38
N VAL A 140 11.69 0.32 -8.53
CA VAL A 140 11.60 -0.47 -9.77
C VAL A 140 12.52 -1.69 -9.63
N LYS A 141 11.96 -2.88 -9.86
CA LYS A 141 12.68 -4.16 -9.89
C LYS A 141 12.82 -4.71 -11.30
N LYS A 142 11.82 -4.45 -12.15
CA LYS A 142 11.84 -4.79 -13.58
C LYS A 142 11.30 -3.64 -14.42
N PRO A 143 11.84 -3.44 -15.64
CA PRO A 143 13.01 -4.14 -16.19
C PRO A 143 14.28 -3.81 -15.40
N VAL A 144 15.28 -4.70 -15.44
CA VAL A 144 16.58 -4.44 -14.78
C VAL A 144 17.31 -3.29 -15.49
N GLU A 145 17.10 -3.18 -16.79
CA GLU A 145 17.63 -2.13 -17.64
C GLU A 145 16.59 -1.84 -18.73
N PHE A 146 16.09 -0.61 -18.79
CA PHE A 146 15.13 -0.18 -19.83
C PHE A 146 15.86 0.21 -21.13
N SER A 147 16.97 0.95 -21.00
CA SER A 147 17.82 1.40 -22.11
C SER A 147 19.29 1.27 -21.71
N ALA A 148 20.16 1.11 -22.71
CA ALA A 148 21.61 1.16 -22.53
C ALA A 148 22.10 2.60 -22.26
N ASP A 149 21.27 3.61 -22.54
CA ASP A 149 21.49 4.98 -22.12
C ASP A 149 21.02 5.14 -20.66
N SER A 150 21.97 5.47 -19.78
CA SER A 150 21.69 5.63 -18.35
C SER A 150 20.74 6.79 -18.05
N GLU A 151 20.75 7.87 -18.83
CA GLU A 151 19.84 9.00 -18.61
C GLU A 151 18.41 8.61 -18.99
N GLU A 152 18.24 7.90 -20.11
CA GLU A 152 16.93 7.37 -20.54
C GLU A 152 16.39 6.32 -19.54
N ALA A 153 17.26 5.47 -18.99
CA ALA A 153 16.88 4.49 -17.98
C ALA A 153 16.44 5.15 -16.65
N VAL A 154 17.16 6.16 -16.17
CA VAL A 154 16.76 6.92 -14.96
C VAL A 154 15.44 7.66 -15.20
N LEU A 155 15.28 8.29 -16.36
CA LEU A 155 14.06 9.01 -16.71
C LEU A 155 12.86 8.05 -16.77
N PHE A 156 13.01 6.86 -17.36
CA PHE A 156 11.98 5.83 -17.34
C PHE A 156 11.57 5.46 -15.91
N ASP A 157 12.54 5.19 -15.04
CA ASP A 157 12.29 4.79 -13.65
C ASP A 157 11.51 5.85 -12.88
N ASP A 158 11.85 7.12 -13.06
CA ASP A 158 11.20 8.23 -12.35
C ASP A 158 9.78 8.48 -12.88
N LEU A 159 9.60 8.49 -14.21
CA LEU A 159 8.28 8.63 -14.82
C LEU A 159 7.35 7.45 -14.49
N LEU A 160 7.90 6.23 -14.41
CA LEU A 160 7.14 5.06 -14.00
C LEU A 160 6.64 5.22 -12.56
N LYS A 161 7.49 5.65 -11.63
CA LYS A 161 7.09 5.87 -10.22
C LYS A 161 6.03 6.96 -10.10
N GLU A 162 6.22 8.09 -10.80
CA GLU A 162 5.25 9.18 -10.83
C GLU A 162 3.89 8.68 -11.36
N LYS A 163 3.92 7.95 -12.47
CA LYS A 163 2.70 7.42 -13.09
C LYS A 163 1.97 6.42 -12.22
N LEU A 164 2.70 5.54 -11.54
CA LEU A 164 2.11 4.60 -10.59
C LEU A 164 1.54 5.31 -9.36
N GLU A 165 2.16 6.40 -8.89
CA GLU A 165 1.61 7.21 -7.81
C GLU A 165 0.26 7.86 -8.21
N GLU A 166 0.14 8.39 -9.43
CA GLU A 166 -1.13 8.91 -9.96
C GLU A 166 -2.22 7.83 -10.01
N VAL A 167 -1.87 6.63 -10.50
CA VAL A 167 -2.80 5.49 -10.56
C VAL A 167 -3.25 5.09 -9.16
N LEU A 168 -2.32 4.95 -8.22
CA LEU A 168 -2.64 4.59 -6.83
C LEU A 168 -3.54 5.63 -6.16
N LYS A 169 -3.26 6.93 -6.34
CA LYS A 169 -4.13 8.01 -5.82
C LYS A 169 -5.55 7.89 -6.36
N THR A 170 -5.69 7.65 -7.66
CA THR A 170 -7.00 7.47 -8.30
C THR A 170 -7.74 6.25 -7.74
N GLU A 171 -7.05 5.11 -7.62
CA GLU A 171 -7.62 3.88 -7.05
C GLU A 171 -8.02 4.03 -5.57
N LEU A 172 -7.34 4.87 -4.81
CA LEU A 172 -7.73 5.18 -3.43
C LEU A 172 -9.00 6.02 -3.34
N GLU A 173 -9.34 6.78 -4.39
CA GLU A 173 -10.53 7.64 -4.40
C GLU A 173 -11.79 6.90 -4.89
N THR A 174 -11.64 5.98 -5.85
CA THR A 174 -12.75 5.33 -6.56
C THR A 174 -12.74 3.81 -6.48
N GLY A 175 -11.63 3.21 -6.09
CA GLY A 175 -11.41 1.77 -6.16
C GLY A 175 -11.94 0.97 -4.95
N PRO A 176 -11.85 -0.37 -5.02
CA PRO A 176 -12.38 -1.27 -4.00
C PRO A 176 -11.59 -1.21 -2.68
N PHE A 177 -10.40 -0.63 -2.68
CA PHE A 177 -9.64 -0.36 -1.45
C PHE A 177 -10.34 0.66 -0.55
N LYS A 178 -10.92 1.72 -1.12
CA LYS A 178 -11.70 2.71 -0.37
C LYS A 178 -12.93 2.07 0.28
N GLU A 179 -13.59 1.17 -0.44
CA GLU A 179 -14.70 0.38 0.11
C GLU A 179 -14.25 -0.44 1.32
N ALA A 180 -13.11 -1.15 1.24
CA ALA A 180 -12.57 -1.88 2.39
C ALA A 180 -12.33 -0.98 3.61
N LEU A 181 -11.77 0.22 3.41
CA LEU A 181 -11.59 1.19 4.48
C LEU A 181 -12.92 1.65 5.09
N LYS A 182 -13.95 1.93 4.27
CA LYS A 182 -15.27 2.34 4.76
C LYS A 182 -15.92 1.33 5.70
N TYR A 183 -15.72 0.03 5.47
CA TYR A 183 -16.26 -1.03 6.32
C TYR A 183 -15.37 -1.38 7.52
N THR A 184 -14.12 -0.90 7.50
CA THR A 184 -13.16 -1.16 8.58
C THR A 184 -13.32 -0.16 9.73
N PHE A 185 -13.65 1.10 9.41
CA PHE A 185 -13.96 2.15 10.38
C PHE A 185 -15.45 2.18 10.71
#